data_AF-A0A4Y2M1B5-F1
#
_entry.id   AF-A0A4Y2M1B5-F1
#
_cell.length_a   1.000
_cell.length_b   1.000
_cell.length_c   1.000
_cell.angle_alpha   90.00
_cell.angle_beta   90.00
_cell.angle_gamma   90.00
#
_symmetry.space_group_name_H-M   'P 1'
#
loop_
_entity.id
_entity.type
_entity.pdbx_description
1 polymer ?
#
loop_
_entity_poly.entity_id
_entity_poly.type
_entity_poly.pdbx_seq_one_letter_code
_entity_poly.pdbx_strand_id
1 'polypeptide(L)' 'AHGKVKTLEDRFSVLVTGKEFEHLLAVPVTLKGTDKQMAEVVIREVDRFGLRDNIIGISFDTTASNACTRI' A
#
# COMPACT_ATOMS: atom_id res chain seq x y z
N ALA A 1 -24.91 -24.19 9.26
CA ALA A 1 -23.99 -23.14 9.77
C ALA A 1 -22.75 -23.13 8.89
N HIS A 2 -22.52 -22.08 8.08
CA HIS A 2 -21.23 -21.77 7.46
C HIS A 2 -21.26 -20.26 7.12
N GLY A 3 -21.05 -19.43 8.14
CA GLY A 3 -20.85 -18.00 7.93
C GLY A 3 -19.56 -17.82 7.14
N LYS A 4 -19.64 -17.16 5.98
CA LYS A 4 -18.44 -16.69 5.26
C LYS A 4 -17.65 -15.79 6.20
N VAL A 5 -16.53 -16.28 6.72
CA VAL A 5 -15.49 -15.43 7.29
C VAL A 5 -14.98 -14.58 6.13
N LYS A 6 -15.48 -13.34 5.99
CA LYS A 6 -14.78 -12.34 5.19
C LYS A 6 -13.43 -12.15 5.88
N THR A 7 -12.36 -12.65 5.29
CA THR A 7 -11.02 -12.21 5.64
C THR A 7 -11.02 -10.69 5.50
N LEU A 8 -10.70 -9.97 6.58
CA LEU A 8 -10.52 -8.52 6.56
C LEU A 8 -9.21 -8.24 5.83
N GLU A 9 -9.26 -8.35 4.51
CA GLU A 9 -8.16 -8.05 3.62
C GLU A 9 -8.14 -6.55 3.36
N ASP A 10 -7.08 -5.90 3.84
CA ASP A 10 -6.82 -4.51 3.51
C ASP A 10 -6.08 -4.46 2.17
N ARG A 11 -6.47 -3.52 1.31
CA ARG A 11 -5.80 -3.25 0.04
C ARG A 11 -5.32 -1.82 0.04
N PHE A 12 -4.14 -1.61 -0.52
CA PHE A 12 -3.63 -0.26 -0.75
C PHE A 12 -2.97 -0.19 -2.13
N SER A 13 -2.95 1.00 -2.72
CA SER A 13 -2.36 1.26 -4.02
C SER A 13 -0.92 1.74 -3.86
N VAL A 14 0.00 1.18 -4.62
CA VAL A 14 1.37 1.69 -4.77
C VAL A 14 1.43 2.46 -6.08
N LEU A 15 1.55 3.78 -5.99
CA LEU A 15 1.63 4.69 -7.13
C LEU A 15 3.04 5.26 -7.22
N VAL A 16 3.56 5.38 -8.43
CA VAL A 16 4.79 6.11 -8.72
C VAL A 16 4.48 7.26 -9.66
N THR A 17 4.83 8.45 -9.20
CA THR A 17 4.67 9.69 -9.95
C THR A 17 6.03 10.28 -10.27
N GLY A 18 6.10 10.98 -11.40
CA GLY A 18 7.23 11.80 -11.76
C GLY A 18 6.76 12.98 -12.59
N LYS A 19 7.70 13.68 -13.23
CA LYS A 19 7.33 14.80 -14.10
C LYS A 19 6.50 14.28 -15.27
N GLU A 20 5.22 14.65 -15.31
CA GLU A 20 4.25 14.31 -16.36
C GLU A 20 3.80 12.84 -16.43
N PHE A 21 4.06 12.04 -15.38
CA PHE A 21 3.52 10.68 -15.34
C PHE A 21 3.06 10.26 -13.94
N GLU A 22 2.07 9.38 -13.93
CA GLU A 22 1.60 8.63 -12.77
C GLU A 22 1.32 7.19 -13.21
N HIS A 23 1.91 6.23 -12.52
CA HIS A 23 1.75 4.80 -12.81
C HIS A 23 1.36 4.04 -11.53
N LEU A 24 0.27 3.27 -11.63
CA LEU A 24 -0.10 2.30 -10.61
C LEU A 24 0.81 1.08 -10.75
N LEU A 25 1.70 0.90 -9.77
CA LEU A 25 2.63 -0.24 -9.75
C LEU A 25 1.95 -1.53 -9.28
N ALA A 26 1.18 -1.42 -8.20
CA ALA A 26 0.58 -2.59 -7.57
C ALA A 26 -0.63 -2.22 -6.71
N VAL A 27 -1.51 -3.20 -6.51
CA VAL A 27 -2.59 -3.17 -5.50
C VAL A 27 -2.45 -4.39 -4.60
N PRO A 28 -1.42 -4.42 -3.73
CA PRO A 28 -1.21 -5.55 -2.85
C PRO A 28 -2.34 -5.73 -1.84
N VAL A 29 -2.54 -6.98 -1.45
CA VAL A 29 -3.45 -7.37 -0.37
C VAL A 29 -2.61 -7.64 0.88
N THR A 30 -3.02 -7.08 2.03
CA THR A 30 -2.46 -7.40 3.34
C THR A 30 -3.54 -7.94 4.25
N LEU A 31 -3.19 -8.96 5.06
CA LEU A 31 -4.12 -9.65 5.94
C LEU A 31 -4.47 -8.86 7.22
N LYS A 32 -3.66 -7.85 7.57
CA LYS A 32 -3.89 -6.86 8.62
C LYS A 32 -3.11 -5.57 8.29
N GLY A 33 -3.76 -4.42 8.24
CA GLY A 33 -3.16 -3.12 7.99
C GLY A 33 -2.39 -2.53 9.18
N THR A 34 -1.41 -3.25 9.73
CA THR A 34 -0.45 -2.62 10.65
C THR A 34 0.56 -1.81 9.85
N ASP A 35 1.03 -0.68 10.41
CA ASP A 35 2.00 0.22 9.76
C ASP A 35 3.24 -0.53 9.25
N LYS A 36 3.73 -1.49 10.04
CA LYS A 36 4.87 -2.33 9.68
C LYS A 36 4.59 -3.22 8.46
N GLN A 37 3.43 -3.89 8.41
CA GLN A 37 3.07 -4.76 7.29
C GLN A 37 2.83 -3.96 6.00
N MET A 38 2.23 -2.77 6.13
CA MET A 38 2.09 -1.85 4.99
C MET A 38 3.46 -1.42 4.46
N ALA A 39 4.39 -1.03 5.34
CA ALA A 39 5.75 -0.66 4.96
C ALA A 39 6.52 -1.81 4.29
N GLU A 40 6.46 -3.03 4.85
CA GLU A 40 7.12 -4.22 4.27
C GLU A 40 6.64 -4.51 2.85
N VAL A 41 5.33 -4.40 2.61
CA VAL A 41 4.75 -4.64 1.30
C VAL A 41 5.09 -3.51 0.31
N VAL A 42 5.13 -2.25 0.75
CA VAL A 42 5.59 -1.13 -0.11
C VAL A 42 7.04 -1.34 -0.54
N ILE A 43 7.94 -1.68 0.41
CA ILE A 43 9.36 -1.96 0.10
C ILE A 43 9.48 -3.12 -0.88
N ARG A 44 8.70 -4.19 -0.70
CA ARG A 44 8.71 -5.33 -1.63
C ARG A 44 8.33 -4.92 -3.05
N GLU A 45 7.29 -4.11 -3.23
CA GLU A 45 6.89 -3.67 -4.57
C GLU A 45 7.93 -2.69 -5.16
N VAL A 46 8.48 -1.78 -4.36
CA VAL A 46 9.59 -0.90 -4.79
C VAL A 46 10.81 -1.70 -5.27
N ASP A 47 11.22 -2.73 -4.52
CA ASP A 47 12.30 -3.64 -4.88
C ASP A 47 12.00 -4.38 -6.19
N ARG A 48 10.78 -4.92 -6.31
CA ARG A 48 10.32 -5.65 -7.49
C ARG A 48 10.34 -4.78 -8.75
N PHE A 49 10.09 -3.49 -8.63
CA PHE A 49 10.15 -2.54 -9.74
C PHE A 49 11.55 -1.93 -9.96
N GLY A 50 12.55 -2.31 -9.16
CA GLY A 50 13.93 -1.82 -9.31
C GLY A 50 14.07 -0.33 -8.98
N LEU A 51 13.17 0.22 -8.15
CA LEU A 51 13.14 1.65 -7.85
C LEU A 51 13.91 2.03 -6.60
N ARG A 52 14.31 1.05 -5.77
CA ARG A 52 14.92 1.27 -4.45
C ARG A 52 16.10 2.25 -4.47
N ASP A 53 17.02 2.07 -5.41
CA ASP A 53 18.24 2.89 -5.48
C ASP A 53 17.97 4.31 -6.01
N ASN A 54 16.75 4.58 -6.50
CA ASN A 54 16.32 5.87 -7.03
C ASN A 54 15.42 6.65 -6.04
N ILE A 55 15.17 6.12 -4.84
CA ILE A 55 14.35 6.78 -3.82
C ILE A 55 15.22 7.69 -2.95
N ILE A 56 14.97 8.99 -3.03
CA ILE A 56 15.64 10.01 -2.21
C ILE A 56 14.92 10.23 -0.88
N GLY A 57 13.63 9.90 -0.80
CA GLY A 57 12.84 10.00 0.41
C GLY A 57 11.50 9.27 0.31
N ILE A 58 11.00 8.80 1.44
CA ILE A 58 9.68 8.17 1.57
C ILE A 58 8.88 9.04 2.54
N SER A 59 7.72 9.53 2.09
CA SER A 59 6.77 10.26 2.92
C SER A 59 5.53 9.41 3.11
N PHE A 60 5.15 9.17 4.37
CA PHE A 60 3.89 8.55 4.71
C PHE A 60 2.92 9.65 5.12
N ASP A 61 1.84 9.82 4.36
CA ASP A 61 0.72 10.66 4.79
C ASP A 61 -0.04 9.93 5.90
N THR A 62 0.48 10.02 7.12
CA THR A 62 -0.19 9.54 8.33
C THR A 62 -0.87 10.71 9.03
N THR A 63 -1.74 11.42 8.33
CA THR A 63 -2.79 12.16 9.04
C THR A 63 -3.85 11.13 9.44
N ALA A 64 -4.12 11.01 10.74
CA ALA A 64 -4.84 9.91 11.37
C ALA A 64 -6.05 9.37 10.56
N SER A 65 -6.09 8.05 10.35
CA SER A 65 -7.19 7.27 9.74
C SER A 65 -7.32 7.32 8.21
N ASN A 66 -6.62 6.40 7.54
CA ASN A 66 -6.99 5.94 6.18
C ASN A 66 -8.24 5.03 6.20
N ALA A 67 -8.92 4.90 7.34
CA ALA A 67 -10.22 4.26 7.44
C ALA A 67 -11.25 5.17 6.76
N CYS A 68 -11.35 5.05 5.43
CA CYS A 68 -12.55 5.42 4.69
C CYS A 68 -13.71 4.64 5.31
N THR A 69 -14.34 5.24 6.33
CA THR A 69 -15.66 4.81 6.79
C THR A 69 -16.61 5.29 5.72
N ARG A 70 -17.14 4.33 4.97
CA ARG A 70 -18.28 4.56 4.08
C ARG A 70 -19.44 5.05 4.95
N ILE A 71 -19.78 6.34 4.84
CA ILE A 71 -21.08 6.87 5.26
C ILE A 71 -22.13 6.44 4.24
#